data_AF-A0A7V5QGS8-F1
#
_entry.id   AF-A0A7V5QGS8-F1
#
_cell.length_a   1.000
_cell.length_b   1.000
_cell.length_c   1.000
_cell.angle_alpha   90.00
_cell.angle_beta   90.00
_cell.angle_gamma   90.00
#
_symmetry.space_group_name_H-M   'P 1'
#
loop_
_entity.id
_entity.type
_entity.pdbx_description
1 polymer ?
#
loop_
_entity_poly.entity_id
_entity_poly.type
_entity_poly.pdbx_seq_one_letter_code
_entity_poly.pdbx_strand_id
1 'polypeptide(L)'
;MENFCQTGNLEHKDGYDVCRDVKKMTLPSGILRYDLTLIYPKKQTKGHYHVNDEPELYEVISGIANFLIQNRDASQTYMVEAQEKDKVIIPIGFSMRTINPSDDKILIISNWIKDDVKNDYNAFKNLQKPIRLKPKKILQELENLDFLLNPQKYKDFLTVENLYDKIDF
;
A
#
# COMPACT_ATOMS: atom_id res chain seq x y z
N MET A 1 -7.52 20.04 -8.14
CA MET A 1 -6.90 19.74 -6.83
C MET A 1 -7.81 20.09 -5.65
N GLU A 2 -8.75 21.05 -5.76
CA GLU A 2 -9.63 21.50 -4.66
C GLU A 2 -10.58 20.45 -4.04
N ASN A 3 -10.55 19.18 -4.48
CA ASN A 3 -11.45 18.11 -4.00
C ASN A 3 -10.74 16.83 -3.55
N PHE A 4 -9.41 16.84 -3.35
CA PHE A 4 -8.68 15.63 -2.94
C PHE A 4 -9.03 15.16 -1.52
N CYS A 5 -9.13 16.09 -0.57
CA CYS A 5 -9.39 15.80 0.85
C CYS A 5 -10.61 16.61 1.32
N GLN A 6 -11.80 16.06 1.10
CA GLN A 6 -13.06 16.70 1.50
C GLN A 6 -13.44 16.35 2.95
N THR A 7 -13.22 15.10 3.34
CA THR A 7 -13.43 14.57 4.68
C THR A 7 -12.12 13.95 5.15
N GLY A 8 -11.71 14.24 6.39
CA GLY A 8 -10.45 13.75 6.95
C GLY A 8 -9.48 14.85 7.35
N ASN A 9 -8.25 14.44 7.66
CA ASN A 9 -7.18 15.31 8.12
C ASN A 9 -6.08 15.38 7.04
N LEU A 10 -5.89 16.55 6.44
CA LEU A 10 -4.88 16.75 5.41
C LEU A 10 -3.48 16.95 6.03
N GLU A 11 -2.53 16.13 5.59
CA GLU A 11 -1.12 16.24 5.92
C GLU A 11 -0.30 16.52 4.67
N HIS A 12 0.45 17.62 4.67
CA HIS A 12 1.40 17.95 3.62
C HIS A 12 2.76 17.31 3.89
N LYS A 13 3.31 16.60 2.90
CA LYS A 13 4.66 16.02 2.94
C LYS A 13 5.46 16.51 1.74
N ASP A 14 6.77 16.25 1.75
CA ASP A 14 7.61 16.56 0.61
C ASP A 14 7.31 15.62 -0.56
N GLY A 15 6.64 16.14 -1.58
CA GLY A 15 6.33 15.41 -2.82
C GLY A 15 5.01 14.63 -2.82
N TYR A 16 4.24 14.66 -1.75
CA TYR A 16 2.93 14.03 -1.67
C TYR A 16 2.08 14.60 -0.52
N ASP A 17 0.77 14.47 -0.62
CA ASP A 17 -0.20 14.83 0.42
C ASP A 17 -0.97 13.58 0.86
N VAL A 18 -1.28 13.49 2.15
CA VAL A 18 -2.09 12.40 2.70
C VAL A 18 -3.34 12.98 3.37
N CYS A 19 -4.51 12.51 2.95
CA CYS A 19 -5.76 12.78 3.65
C CYS A 19 -6.09 11.58 4.53
N ARG A 20 -5.90 11.71 5.84
CA ARG A 20 -6.17 10.66 6.83
C ARG A 20 -7.63 10.61 7.22
N ASP A 21 -8.09 9.44 7.64
CA ASP A 21 -9.41 9.25 8.25
C ASP A 21 -10.57 9.71 7.35
N VAL A 22 -10.43 9.52 6.03
CA VAL A 22 -11.48 9.88 5.07
C VAL A 22 -12.74 9.08 5.32
N LYS A 23 -12.59 7.79 5.69
CA LYS A 23 -13.66 6.89 6.13
C LYS A 23 -13.14 5.96 7.22
N LYS A 24 -14.07 5.43 8.02
CA LYS A 24 -13.81 4.31 8.94
C LYS A 24 -14.81 3.19 8.72
N MET A 25 -14.38 1.96 8.98
CA MET A 25 -15.22 0.78 8.96
C MET A 25 -14.99 -0.01 10.25
N THR A 26 -16.07 -0.25 10.99
CA THR A 26 -16.04 -1.06 12.22
C THR A 26 -16.38 -2.50 11.88
N LEU A 27 -15.46 -3.40 12.22
CA LEU A 27 -15.65 -4.85 12.18
C LEU A 27 -15.67 -5.38 13.62
N PRO A 28 -16.20 -6.59 13.88
CA PRO A 28 -16.16 -7.18 15.22
C PRO A 28 -14.74 -7.28 15.82
N SER A 29 -13.71 -7.37 14.97
CA SER A 29 -12.31 -7.51 15.33
C SER A 29 -11.56 -6.18 15.48
N GLY A 30 -12.19 -5.02 15.20
CA GLY A 30 -11.54 -3.72 15.28
C GLY A 30 -12.01 -2.70 14.25
N ILE A 31 -11.26 -1.62 14.09
CA ILE A 31 -11.59 -0.51 13.21
C ILE A 31 -10.56 -0.41 12.10
N LEU A 32 -11.05 -0.30 10.87
CA LEU A 32 -10.25 0.01 9.69
C LEU A 32 -10.40 1.49 9.33
N ARG A 33 -9.28 2.12 9.00
CA ARG A 33 -9.18 3.48 8.50
C ARG A 33 -8.94 3.46 7.00
N TYR A 34 -9.61 4.36 6.30
CA TYR A 34 -9.39 4.62 4.89
C TYR A 34 -8.70 5.98 4.72
N ASP A 35 -7.55 5.98 4.08
CA ASP A 35 -6.80 7.18 3.75
C ASP A 35 -6.72 7.36 2.23
N LEU A 36 -6.50 8.62 1.80
CA LEU A 36 -6.14 8.95 0.42
C LEU A 36 -4.73 9.52 0.39
N THR A 37 -3.97 9.21 -0.64
CA THR A 37 -2.65 9.79 -0.88
C THR A 37 -2.55 10.33 -2.30
N LEU A 38 -2.14 11.58 -2.43
CA LEU A 38 -1.85 12.26 -3.69
C LEU A 38 -0.32 12.33 -3.82
N ILE A 39 0.24 11.77 -4.89
CA ILE A 39 1.68 11.77 -5.14
C ILE A 39 1.98 12.56 -6.41
N TYR A 40 2.79 13.61 -6.29
CA TYR A 40 3.15 14.45 -7.44
C TYR A 40 4.01 13.70 -8.47
N PRO A 41 4.10 14.19 -9.72
CA PRO A 41 4.92 13.57 -10.76
C PRO A 41 6.37 13.36 -10.31
N LYS A 42 6.95 12.21 -10.66
CA LYS A 42 8.31 11.77 -10.25
C LYS A 42 8.61 11.80 -8.75
N LYS A 43 7.59 11.86 -7.89
CA LYS A 43 7.75 11.78 -6.43
C LYS A 43 7.44 10.37 -5.92
N GLN A 44 7.86 10.13 -4.70
CA GLN A 44 7.64 8.86 -3.99
C GLN A 44 7.36 9.14 -2.52
N THR A 45 6.63 8.25 -1.88
CA THR A 45 6.45 8.29 -0.43
C THR A 45 7.76 7.93 0.28
N LYS A 46 7.90 8.30 1.56
CA LYS A 46 9.10 7.91 2.34
C LYS A 46 9.25 6.38 2.44
N GLY A 47 8.12 5.69 2.51
CA GLY A 47 8.01 4.27 2.81
C GLY A 47 8.32 3.95 4.28
N HIS A 48 7.82 2.82 4.75
CA HIS A 48 7.96 2.37 6.13
C HIS A 48 7.57 0.89 6.27
N TYR A 49 7.93 0.31 7.41
CA TYR A 49 7.32 -0.91 7.92
C TYR A 49 6.23 -0.55 8.92
N HIS A 50 5.31 -1.49 9.17
CA HIS A 50 4.49 -1.44 10.37
C HIS A 50 5.22 -2.12 11.53
N VAL A 51 5.08 -1.57 12.73
CA VAL A 51 5.79 -2.06 13.93
C VAL A 51 5.39 -3.49 14.26
N ASN A 52 4.12 -3.87 14.05
CA ASN A 52 3.64 -5.23 14.30
C ASN A 52 3.35 -6.00 13.01
N ASP A 53 3.98 -5.60 11.90
CA ASP A 53 3.90 -6.29 10.60
C ASP A 53 2.47 -6.41 10.04
N GLU A 54 1.58 -5.47 10.40
CA GLU A 54 0.21 -5.43 9.89
C GLU A 54 0.18 -5.32 8.35
N PRO A 55 -0.71 -6.05 7.64
CA PRO A 55 -0.88 -5.87 6.21
C PRO A 55 -1.67 -4.59 5.91
N GLU A 56 -1.63 -4.18 4.65
CA GLU A 56 -2.33 -2.99 4.18
C GLU A 56 -2.89 -3.23 2.77
N LEU A 57 -4.11 -2.76 2.51
CA LEU A 57 -4.71 -2.85 1.18
C LEU A 57 -4.70 -1.48 0.53
N TYR A 58 -4.02 -1.35 -0.61
CA TYR A 58 -4.07 -0.18 -1.47
C TYR A 58 -4.99 -0.37 -2.66
N GLU A 59 -5.51 0.74 -3.19
CA GLU A 59 -6.13 0.82 -4.51
C GLU A 59 -5.56 2.01 -5.28
N VAL A 60 -5.27 1.83 -6.57
CA VAL A 60 -4.91 2.95 -7.45
C VAL A 60 -6.20 3.61 -7.93
N ILE A 61 -6.51 4.78 -7.39
CA ILE A 61 -7.73 5.53 -7.72
C ILE A 61 -7.60 6.19 -9.10
N SER A 62 -6.42 6.73 -9.43
CA SER A 62 -6.12 7.28 -10.75
C SER A 62 -4.63 7.35 -11.01
N GLY A 63 -4.21 7.00 -12.22
CA GLY A 63 -2.81 7.00 -12.66
C GLY A 63 -2.18 5.61 -12.67
N ILE A 64 -0.85 5.57 -12.59
CA ILE A 64 -0.03 4.35 -12.52
C ILE A 64 0.86 4.47 -11.29
N ALA A 65 0.95 3.41 -10.51
CA ALA A 65 1.75 3.33 -9.31
C ALA A 65 2.78 2.21 -9.41
N ASN A 66 3.99 2.50 -8.96
CA ASN A 66 5.02 1.51 -8.72
C ASN A 66 5.17 1.34 -7.21
N PHE A 67 4.75 0.20 -6.67
CA PHE A 67 4.94 -0.13 -5.25
C PHE A 67 6.22 -0.95 -5.08
N LEU A 68 7.23 -0.33 -4.48
CA LEU A 68 8.44 -1.01 -4.06
C LEU A 68 8.19 -1.61 -2.68
N ILE A 69 8.17 -2.94 -2.60
CA ILE A 69 7.96 -3.68 -1.34
C ILE A 69 9.17 -4.54 -1.04
N GLN A 70 9.52 -4.65 0.24
CA GLN A 70 10.62 -5.52 0.67
C GLN A 70 10.37 -6.06 2.09
N ASN A 71 10.84 -7.27 2.37
CA ASN A 71 10.87 -7.81 3.71
C ASN A 71 11.99 -7.16 4.55
N ARG A 72 11.97 -7.36 5.88
CA ARG A 72 12.85 -6.65 6.84
C ARG A 72 14.36 -6.81 6.61
N ASP A 73 14.79 -7.91 6.03
CA ASP A 73 16.19 -8.15 5.68
C ASP A 73 16.53 -7.79 4.23
N ALA A 74 15.55 -7.34 3.45
CA ALA A 74 15.63 -7.03 2.03
C ALA A 74 16.11 -8.20 1.16
N SER A 75 16.01 -9.46 1.65
CA SER A 75 16.27 -10.66 0.84
C SER A 75 15.20 -10.88 -0.22
N GLN A 76 13.99 -10.34 0.00
CA GLN A 76 12.91 -10.30 -0.97
C GLN A 76 12.56 -8.85 -1.24
N THR A 77 12.77 -8.41 -2.47
CA THR A 77 12.45 -7.05 -2.93
C THR A 77 11.70 -7.13 -4.25
N TYR A 78 10.55 -6.46 -4.31
CA TYR A 78 9.66 -6.50 -5.47
C TYR A 78 9.25 -5.08 -5.89
N MET A 79 9.05 -4.91 -7.19
CA MET A 79 8.40 -3.74 -7.78
C MET A 79 7.06 -4.19 -8.35
N VAL A 80 5.98 -3.85 -7.67
CA VAL A 80 4.62 -4.12 -8.14
C VAL A 80 4.14 -2.95 -8.99
N GLU A 81 3.90 -3.20 -10.26
CA GLU A 81 3.32 -2.21 -11.18
C GLU A 81 1.80 -2.36 -11.16
N ALA A 82 1.11 -1.27 -10.85
CA ALA A 82 -0.33 -1.22 -10.70
C ALA A 82 -0.91 -0.02 -11.45
N GLN A 83 -2.05 -0.20 -12.09
CA GLN A 83 -2.79 0.83 -12.82
C GLN A 83 -4.14 1.12 -12.14
N GLU A 84 -4.85 2.13 -12.64
CA GLU A 84 -6.18 2.50 -12.14
C GLU A 84 -7.11 1.29 -11.91
N LYS A 85 -7.74 1.26 -10.74
CA LYS A 85 -8.60 0.19 -10.17
C LYS A 85 -7.87 -1.08 -9.71
N ASP A 86 -6.57 -1.20 -9.94
CA ASP A 86 -5.82 -2.29 -9.35
C ASP A 86 -5.74 -2.15 -7.83
N LYS A 87 -5.79 -3.30 -7.16
CA LYS A 87 -5.65 -3.40 -5.72
C LYS A 87 -4.36 -4.12 -5.37
N VAL A 88 -3.64 -3.60 -4.39
CA VAL A 88 -2.32 -4.09 -3.99
C VAL A 88 -2.35 -4.35 -2.49
N ILE A 89 -2.17 -5.61 -2.09
CA ILE A 89 -2.10 -5.98 -0.67
C ILE A 89 -0.63 -6.07 -0.26
N ILE A 90 -0.19 -5.22 0.66
CA ILE A 90 1.13 -5.33 1.26
C ILE A 90 1.11 -6.51 2.25
N PRO A 91 1.91 -7.57 2.02
CA PRO A 91 1.94 -8.73 2.91
C PRO A 91 2.45 -8.39 4.31
N ILE A 92 2.15 -9.29 5.26
CA ILE A 92 2.70 -9.25 6.62
C ILE A 92 4.24 -9.17 6.54
N GLY A 93 4.83 -8.22 7.25
CA GLY A 93 6.28 -8.10 7.38
C GLY A 93 6.99 -7.46 6.19
N PHE A 94 6.24 -6.97 5.20
CA PHE A 94 6.76 -6.17 4.10
C PHE A 94 6.61 -4.69 4.38
N SER A 95 7.64 -3.92 4.02
CA SER A 95 7.53 -2.48 3.87
C SER A 95 6.90 -2.14 2.52
N MET A 96 6.47 -0.89 2.41
CA MET A 96 6.04 -0.32 1.15
C MET A 96 6.68 1.04 0.93
N ARG A 97 7.03 1.35 -0.33
CA ARG A 97 7.25 2.68 -0.88
C ARG A 97 6.44 2.81 -2.18
N THR A 98 5.61 3.84 -2.33
CA THR A 98 4.88 4.10 -3.59
C THR A 98 5.58 5.17 -4.37
N ILE A 99 5.78 4.93 -5.66
CA ILE A 99 6.44 5.82 -6.60
C ILE A 99 5.42 6.19 -7.67
N ASN A 100 5.30 7.48 -7.95
CA ASN A 100 4.63 7.97 -9.15
C ASN A 100 5.66 8.03 -10.30
N PRO A 101 5.59 7.13 -11.30
CA PRO A 101 6.56 7.11 -12.40
C PRO A 101 6.28 8.20 -13.45
N SER A 102 5.10 8.81 -13.44
CA SER A 102 4.70 9.80 -14.44
C SER A 102 5.55 11.07 -14.37
N ASP A 103 5.83 11.65 -15.54
CA ASP A 103 6.52 12.93 -15.70
C ASP A 103 5.62 14.14 -15.42
N ASP A 104 4.31 14.01 -15.62
CA ASP A 104 3.37 15.14 -15.67
C ASP A 104 2.03 14.91 -14.95
N LYS A 105 1.68 13.66 -14.63
CA LYS A 105 0.39 13.32 -14.00
C LYS A 105 0.53 13.06 -12.51
N ILE A 106 -0.44 13.58 -11.75
CA ILE A 106 -0.63 13.25 -10.35
C ILE A 106 -1.14 11.81 -10.24
N LEU A 107 -0.60 11.07 -9.28
CA LEU A 107 -1.08 9.75 -8.87
C LEU A 107 -1.98 9.91 -7.64
N ILE A 108 -3.15 9.28 -7.64
CA ILE A 108 -4.00 9.18 -6.46
C ILE A 108 -4.15 7.69 -6.11
N ILE A 109 -3.81 7.34 -4.88
CA ILE A 109 -4.03 6.02 -4.30
C ILE A 109 -4.87 6.16 -3.04
N SER A 110 -5.48 5.07 -2.63
CA SER A 110 -6.09 4.93 -1.32
C SER A 110 -5.53 3.72 -0.59
N ASN A 111 -5.76 3.67 0.71
CA ASN A 111 -5.44 2.50 1.51
C ASN A 111 -6.46 2.24 2.61
N TRP A 112 -6.76 0.97 2.84
CA TRP A 112 -7.40 0.46 4.05
C TRP A 112 -6.35 -0.17 4.96
N ILE A 113 -6.36 0.24 6.22
CA ILE A 113 -5.42 -0.23 7.24
C ILE A 113 -6.08 -0.26 8.61
N LYS A 114 -5.50 -1.05 9.54
CA LYS A 114 -5.87 -1.00 10.96
C LYS A 114 -5.65 0.41 11.52
N ASP A 115 -6.65 0.94 12.23
CA ASP A 115 -6.70 2.35 12.63
C ASP A 115 -5.54 2.78 13.56
N ASP A 116 -5.10 1.89 14.45
CA ASP A 116 -4.08 2.13 15.46
C ASP A 116 -2.66 1.69 15.04
N VAL A 117 -2.43 1.50 13.74
CA VAL A 117 -1.12 1.08 13.22
C VAL A 117 -0.01 2.07 13.60
N LYS A 118 1.18 1.52 13.89
CA LYS A 118 2.39 2.31 14.16
C LYS A 118 3.43 2.02 13.08
N ASN A 119 4.09 3.08 12.62
CA ASN A 119 5.04 3.00 11.52
C ASN A 119 6.48 3.05 12.04
N ASP A 120 7.34 2.22 11.45
CA ASP A 120 8.80 2.25 11.61
C ASP A 120 9.44 2.77 10.31
N TYR A 121 9.91 4.01 10.36
CA TYR A 121 10.58 4.68 9.23
C TYR A 121 12.10 4.45 9.20
N ASN A 122 12.68 3.83 10.23
CA ASN A 122 14.15 3.67 10.35
C ASN A 122 14.66 2.37 9.71
N ALA A 123 13.78 1.43 9.39
CA ALA A 123 14.14 0.08 8.97
C ALA A 123 14.35 -0.10 7.45
N PHE A 124 14.26 0.96 6.64
CA PHE A 124 14.44 0.84 5.19
C PHE A 124 15.90 0.57 4.82
N LYS A 125 16.18 -0.61 4.24
CA LYS A 125 17.53 -1.04 3.83
C LYS A 125 17.84 -0.72 2.38
N ASN A 126 19.12 -0.77 2.03
CA ASN A 126 19.61 -0.63 0.66
C ASN A 126 18.97 -1.67 -0.26
N LEU A 127 18.51 -1.21 -1.42
CA LEU A 127 17.70 -1.99 -2.34
C LEU A 127 18.57 -2.99 -3.12
N GLN A 128 18.17 -4.26 -3.09
CA GLN A 128 18.54 -5.19 -4.15
C GLN A 128 17.74 -4.87 -5.41
N LYS A 129 18.17 -5.39 -6.57
CA LYS A 129 17.41 -5.23 -7.81
C LYS A 129 16.03 -5.91 -7.65
N PRO A 130 14.91 -5.17 -7.73
CA PRO A 130 13.59 -5.73 -7.46
C PRO A 130 13.16 -6.69 -8.58
N ILE A 131 12.46 -7.76 -8.19
CA ILE A 131 11.68 -8.58 -9.14
C ILE A 131 10.39 -7.83 -9.47
N ARG A 132 10.05 -7.75 -10.76
CA ARG A 132 8.84 -7.05 -11.21
C ARG A 132 7.62 -7.94 -11.13
N LEU A 133 6.53 -7.37 -10.64
CA LEU A 133 5.27 -8.03 -10.39
C LEU A 133 4.10 -7.18 -10.91
N LYS A 134 2.95 -7.82 -11.13
CA LYS A 134 1.64 -7.16 -11.28
C LYS A 134 0.61 -7.76 -10.30
N PRO A 135 -0.35 -6.98 -9.80
CA PRO A 135 -1.39 -7.50 -8.90
C PRO A 135 -2.29 -8.52 -9.60
N LYS A 136 -2.63 -9.59 -8.88
CA LYS A 136 -3.73 -10.50 -9.25
C LYS A 136 -5.05 -9.87 -8.83
N LYS A 137 -6.15 -10.42 -9.36
CA LYS A 137 -7.47 -10.14 -8.80
C LYS A 137 -7.49 -10.58 -7.33
N ILE A 138 -8.07 -9.76 -6.46
CA ILE A 138 -8.28 -10.11 -5.06
C ILE A 138 -9.03 -11.45 -4.96
N LEU A 139 -8.49 -12.34 -4.13
CA LEU A 139 -9.10 -13.60 -3.78
C LEU A 139 -10.39 -13.36 -2.98
N GLN A 140 -11.42 -14.18 -3.21
CA GLN A 140 -12.74 -14.01 -2.58
C GLN A 140 -12.66 -13.99 -1.05
N GLU A 141 -11.74 -14.78 -0.48
CA GLU A 141 -11.47 -14.89 0.95
C GLU A 141 -10.99 -13.57 1.57
N LEU A 142 -10.44 -12.66 0.76
CA LEU A 142 -9.88 -11.37 1.19
C LEU A 142 -10.84 -10.19 0.96
N GLU A 143 -11.97 -10.39 0.26
CA GLU A 143 -12.93 -9.32 -0.07
C GLU A 143 -13.58 -8.71 1.18
N ASN A 144 -13.67 -9.48 2.28
CA ASN A 144 -14.29 -9.04 3.54
C ASN A 144 -13.39 -8.13 4.41
N LEU A 145 -12.13 -7.92 4.02
CA LEU A 145 -11.13 -7.11 4.72
C LEU A 145 -10.77 -7.57 6.15
N ASP A 146 -11.26 -8.71 6.64
CA ASP A 146 -10.94 -9.25 7.97
C ASP A 146 -9.44 -9.53 8.12
N PHE A 147 -8.75 -9.81 7.00
CA PHE A 147 -7.30 -10.04 6.98
C PHE A 147 -6.48 -8.83 7.45
N LEU A 148 -7.01 -7.60 7.36
CA LEU A 148 -6.34 -6.40 7.86
C LEU A 148 -6.32 -6.32 9.40
N LEU A 149 -7.24 -7.04 10.07
CA LEU A 149 -7.35 -7.09 11.52
C LEU A 149 -6.88 -8.43 12.10
N ASN A 150 -7.06 -9.52 11.34
CA ASN A 150 -6.73 -10.89 11.72
C ASN A 150 -5.77 -11.55 10.73
N PRO A 151 -4.61 -10.96 10.42
CA PRO A 151 -3.76 -11.38 9.31
C PRO A 151 -3.29 -12.84 9.41
N GLN A 152 -3.07 -13.35 10.63
CA GLN A 152 -2.60 -14.73 10.85
C GLN A 152 -3.61 -15.80 10.38
N LYS A 153 -4.91 -15.50 10.40
CA LYS A 153 -5.96 -16.40 9.88
C LYS A 153 -5.90 -16.54 8.35
N TYR A 154 -5.31 -15.56 7.68
CA TYR A 154 -5.25 -15.47 6.22
C TYR A 154 -3.82 -15.60 5.68
N LYS A 155 -2.84 -15.93 6.52
CA LYS A 155 -1.41 -15.90 6.18
C LYS A 155 -1.07 -16.68 4.89
N ASP A 156 -1.77 -17.77 4.63
CA ASP A 156 -1.54 -18.61 3.45
C ASP A 156 -2.00 -17.92 2.15
N PHE A 157 -2.97 -17.00 2.23
CA PHE A 157 -3.42 -16.17 1.10
C PHE A 157 -2.58 -14.89 0.92
N LEU A 158 -1.95 -14.42 2.00
CA LEU A 158 -1.18 -13.17 2.03
C LEU A 158 0.29 -13.37 1.60
N THR A 159 0.56 -14.34 0.72
CA THR A 159 1.89 -14.58 0.16
C THR A 159 2.07 -13.82 -1.16
N VAL A 160 3.31 -13.49 -1.50
CA VAL A 160 3.62 -12.79 -2.76
C VAL A 160 3.13 -13.60 -3.96
N GLU A 161 3.28 -14.92 -3.92
CA GLU A 161 2.88 -15.84 -4.99
C GLU A 161 1.36 -15.86 -5.19
N ASN A 162 0.58 -15.71 -4.13
CA ASN A 162 -0.88 -15.69 -4.21
C ASN A 162 -1.43 -14.31 -4.60
N LEU A 163 -0.72 -13.24 -4.26
CA LEU A 163 -1.15 -11.87 -4.51
C LEU A 163 -0.71 -11.33 -5.88
N TYR A 164 0.35 -11.89 -6.48
CA TYR A 164 0.99 -11.29 -7.65
C TYR A 164 1.38 -12.31 -8.72
N ASP A 165 1.44 -11.83 -9.96
CA ASP A 165 2.09 -12.52 -11.07
C ASP A 165 3.45 -11.87 -11.35
N LYS A 166 4.46 -12.71 -11.60
CA LYS A 166 5.74 -12.22 -12.10
C LYS A 166 5.57 -11.70 -13.53
N ILE A 167 6.18 -10.56 -13.82
CA ILE A 167 6.27 -10.04 -15.19
C ILE A 167 7.74 -10.06 -15.61
N ASP A 168 8.02 -10.79 -16.68
CA ASP A 168 9.31 -10.76 -17.35
C ASP A 168 9.29 -9.68 -18.45
N PHE A 169 10.47 -9.15 -18.77
CA PHE A 169 10.69 -8.28 -19.92
C PHE A 169 11.22 -9.09 -21.09
#